data_AF-A0A7X2I396-F1
#
_entry.id   AF-A0A7X2I396-F1
#
_cell.length_a   1.000
_cell.length_b   1.000
_cell.length_c   1.000
_cell.angle_alpha   90.00
_cell.angle_beta   90.00
_cell.angle_gamma   90.00
#
_symmetry.space_group_name_H-M   'P 1'
#
loop_
_entity.id
_entity.type
_entity.pdbx_description
1 polymer ?
#
loop_
_entity_poly.entity_id
_entity_poly.type
_entity_poly.pdbx_seq_one_letter_code
_entity_poly.pdbx_strand_id
1 'polypeptide(L)'
;MQFCFSTMVRAGIVMAAGAVMAAGAAESQQREPDPHKVDVAQMVACKYDVPTYNDYAMALGASGEGAAALGLTRIEDTPNPFMHEYQLAAPIDVLGWRTQRVALASGALLAVLDQVKPQDVAQRLGIEEALRDDDFKYMAMRVAHHTQEKVGSSTLNTVISHEVSTVITHPGQVLVGCSYRVNTY
;
A
#
# COMPACT_ATOMS: atom_id res chain seq x y z
N MET A 1 -62.61 37.67 47.04
CA MET A 1 -63.78 36.87 46.59
C MET A 1 -63.31 35.91 45.53
N GLN A 2 -63.53 34.63 45.79
CA GLN A 2 -63.19 33.48 44.97
C GLN A 2 -64.33 33.22 43.97
N PHE A 3 -64.00 32.97 42.70
CA PHE A 3 -64.83 32.19 41.80
C PHE A 3 -63.94 31.24 41.00
N CYS A 4 -64.05 29.96 41.35
CA CYS A 4 -63.66 28.81 40.55
C CYS A 4 -64.69 28.59 39.43
N PHE A 5 -64.29 28.10 38.25
CA PHE A 5 -64.54 26.71 37.78
C PHE A 5 -64.25 26.55 36.29
N SER A 6 -63.42 25.54 36.00
CA SER A 6 -63.36 24.65 34.84
C SER A 6 -64.32 24.85 33.67
N THR A 7 -63.75 24.86 32.46
CA THR A 7 -64.27 24.00 31.36
C THR A 7 -63.11 23.40 30.59
N MET A 8 -63.16 22.07 30.50
CA MET A 8 -62.27 21.17 29.79
C MET A 8 -62.66 21.10 28.30
N VAL A 9 -61.74 20.59 27.47
CA VAL A 9 -61.92 20.06 26.10
C VAL A 9 -61.83 21.07 24.96
N ARG A 10 -60.68 21.06 24.29
CA ARG A 10 -60.66 20.65 22.87
C ARG A 10 -59.31 20.04 22.50
N ALA A 11 -59.36 18.77 22.14
CA ALA A 11 -58.29 18.06 21.49
C ALA A 11 -57.90 18.79 20.19
N GLY A 12 -56.66 19.25 20.13
CA GLY A 12 -56.02 19.72 18.92
C GLY A 12 -54.70 18.99 18.80
N ILE A 13 -54.70 17.89 18.05
CA ILE A 13 -53.48 17.22 17.60
C ILE A 13 -52.71 18.23 16.77
N VAL A 14 -51.57 18.69 17.28
CA VAL A 14 -50.49 19.23 16.43
C VAL A 14 -49.26 18.41 16.76
N MET A 15 -49.05 17.37 15.96
CA MET A 15 -47.74 16.73 15.86
C MET A 15 -46.75 17.76 15.31
N ALA A 16 -46.00 18.40 16.19
CA ALA A 16 -44.76 19.05 15.80
C ALA A 16 -43.63 18.03 16.00
N ALA A 17 -43.45 17.18 14.99
CA ALA A 17 -42.25 16.38 14.83
C ALA A 17 -41.07 17.34 14.55
N GLY A 18 -40.43 17.81 15.61
CA GLY A 18 -39.13 18.48 15.51
C GLY A 18 -38.08 17.44 15.20
N ALA A 19 -37.86 17.17 13.91
CA ALA A 19 -36.78 16.31 13.44
C ALA A 19 -35.44 16.89 13.92
N VAL A 20 -34.75 16.12 14.75
CA VAL A 20 -33.36 16.33 15.13
C VAL A 20 -32.53 16.13 13.86
N MET A 21 -32.17 17.23 13.20
CA MET A 21 -31.15 17.21 12.15
C MET A 21 -29.78 17.07 12.85
N ALA A 22 -29.47 15.86 13.30
CA ALA A 22 -28.09 15.47 13.55
C ALA A 22 -27.42 15.32 12.19
N ALA A 23 -26.96 16.43 11.63
CA ALA A 23 -26.01 16.42 10.53
C ALA A 23 -24.71 15.82 11.09
N GLY A 24 -24.58 14.50 11.01
CA GLY A 24 -23.30 13.84 11.13
C GLY A 24 -22.41 14.37 10.02
N ALA A 25 -21.58 15.37 10.35
CA ALA A 25 -20.33 15.55 9.65
C ALA A 25 -19.59 14.22 9.86
N ALA A 26 -19.64 13.35 8.87
CA ALA A 26 -18.64 12.33 8.73
C ALA A 26 -17.33 13.10 8.61
N GLU A 27 -16.61 13.22 9.73
CA GLU A 27 -15.20 13.55 9.70
C GLU A 27 -14.58 12.52 8.77
N SER A 28 -14.25 12.94 7.55
CA SER A 28 -13.11 12.37 6.87
C SER A 28 -11.92 12.65 7.77
N GLN A 29 -11.74 11.83 8.82
CA GLN A 29 -10.48 11.70 9.49
C GLN A 29 -9.53 11.26 8.38
N GLN A 30 -8.84 12.23 7.79
CA GLN A 30 -7.62 11.99 7.03
C GLN A 30 -6.68 11.35 8.04
N ARG A 31 -6.75 10.03 8.13
CA ARG A 31 -5.81 9.25 8.90
C ARG A 31 -4.51 9.39 8.15
N GLU A 32 -3.66 10.31 8.60
CA GLU A 32 -2.28 10.34 8.17
C GLU A 32 -1.71 8.94 8.47
N PRO A 33 -1.35 8.15 7.45
CA PRO A 33 -0.70 6.87 7.66
C PRO A 33 0.61 7.14 8.38
N ASP A 34 0.71 6.69 9.64
CA ASP A 34 1.98 6.74 10.36
C ASP A 34 2.94 5.74 9.70
N PRO A 35 4.01 6.20 9.02
CA PRO A 35 4.90 5.32 8.27
C PRO A 35 5.60 4.30 9.19
N HIS A 36 5.71 4.59 10.50
CA HIS A 36 6.27 3.66 11.49
C HIS A 36 5.31 2.53 11.89
N LYS A 37 4.02 2.63 11.53
CA LYS A 37 3.02 1.58 11.75
C LYS A 37 2.81 0.68 10.53
N VAL A 38 3.55 0.91 9.46
CA VAL A 38 3.45 0.10 8.24
C VAL A 38 4.06 -1.28 8.47
N ASP A 39 3.29 -2.32 8.15
CA ASP A 39 3.79 -3.68 8.09
C ASP A 39 4.45 -3.92 6.72
N VAL A 40 5.77 -4.08 6.72
CA VAL A 40 6.56 -4.32 5.50
C VAL A 40 6.06 -5.54 4.71
N ALA A 41 5.62 -6.61 5.39
CA ALA A 41 5.10 -7.80 4.71
C ALA A 41 3.79 -7.50 3.97
N GLN A 42 2.92 -6.67 4.55
CA GLN A 42 1.67 -6.25 3.91
C GLN A 42 1.94 -5.37 2.69
N MET A 43 2.95 -4.50 2.74
CA MET A 43 3.32 -3.65 1.60
C MET A 43 3.92 -4.44 0.44
N VAL A 44 4.87 -5.34 0.73
CA VAL A 44 5.40 -6.28 -0.27
C VAL A 44 4.26 -7.14 -0.86
N ALA A 45 3.21 -7.41 -0.10
CA ALA A 45 2.03 -8.17 -0.55
C ALA A 45 0.90 -7.34 -1.21
N CYS A 46 1.17 -6.09 -1.61
CA CYS A 46 0.18 -5.21 -2.24
C CYS A 46 -1.09 -4.95 -1.41
N LYS A 47 -0.96 -4.80 -0.09
CA LYS A 47 -2.10 -4.60 0.82
C LYS A 47 -2.33 -3.16 1.26
N TYR A 48 -1.44 -2.25 0.86
CA TYR A 48 -1.60 -0.81 1.06
C TYR A 48 -2.06 -0.10 -0.22
N ASP A 49 -2.52 1.13 -0.06
CA ASP A 49 -2.80 2.05 -1.15
C ASP A 49 -1.57 2.90 -1.51
N VAL A 50 -1.69 3.70 -2.57
CA VAL A 50 -0.59 4.57 -3.01
C VAL A 50 -0.24 5.65 -1.98
N PRO A 51 -1.19 6.37 -1.34
CA PRO A 51 -0.85 7.35 -0.31
C PRO A 51 0.01 6.75 0.80
N THR A 52 -0.39 5.61 1.37
CA THR A 52 0.37 4.95 2.43
C THR A 52 1.76 4.51 1.96
N TYR A 53 1.87 3.98 0.73
CA TYR A 53 3.18 3.65 0.14
C TYR A 53 4.07 4.89 -0.01
N ASN A 54 3.51 6.01 -0.51
CA ASN A 54 4.25 7.24 -0.71
C ASN A 54 4.74 7.84 0.61
N ASP A 55 3.92 7.84 1.66
CA ASP A 55 4.31 8.31 2.98
C ASP A 55 5.46 7.48 3.55
N TYR A 56 5.40 6.16 3.37
CA TYR A 56 6.49 5.26 3.73
C TYR A 56 7.76 5.51 2.91
N ALA A 57 7.64 5.64 1.58
CA ALA A 57 8.78 5.89 0.69
C ALA A 57 9.45 7.25 0.97
N MET A 58 8.66 8.28 1.28
CA MET A 58 9.15 9.57 1.73
C MET A 58 9.87 9.47 3.07
N ALA A 59 9.30 8.73 4.04
CA ALA A 59 9.93 8.51 5.33
C ALA A 59 11.24 7.70 5.22
N LEU A 60 11.33 6.77 4.27
CA LEU A 60 12.56 6.02 3.99
C LEU A 60 13.67 6.91 3.42
N GLY A 61 13.29 7.90 2.62
CA GLY A 61 14.20 8.85 1.97
C GLY A 61 14.83 8.27 0.70
N ALA A 62 15.27 9.17 -0.19
CA ALA A 62 15.77 8.78 -1.51
C ALA A 62 17.08 7.98 -1.44
N SER A 63 17.89 8.18 -0.39
CA SER A 63 19.13 7.45 -0.16
C SER A 63 19.02 6.44 1.00
N GLY A 64 17.84 6.29 1.60
CA GLY A 64 17.61 5.40 2.75
C GLY A 64 17.96 6.01 4.11
N GLU A 65 18.15 7.33 4.21
CA GLU A 65 18.49 8.03 5.44
C GLU A 65 17.49 7.84 6.58
N GLY A 66 16.23 7.54 6.27
CA GLY A 66 15.18 7.26 7.26
C GLY A 66 15.02 5.78 7.64
N ALA A 67 15.83 4.88 7.06
CA ALA A 67 15.71 3.43 7.27
C ALA A 67 15.66 3.04 8.76
N ALA A 68 16.57 3.58 9.57
CA ALA A 68 16.66 3.25 11.00
C ALA A 68 15.37 3.61 11.76
N ALA A 69 14.73 4.73 11.40
CA ALA A 69 13.47 5.15 12.03
C ALA A 69 12.30 4.23 11.67
N LEU A 70 12.38 3.55 10.52
CA LEU A 70 11.43 2.52 10.06
C LEU A 70 11.79 1.10 10.54
N GLY A 71 12.78 0.95 11.43
CA GLY A 71 13.23 -0.35 11.91
C GLY A 71 13.99 -1.17 10.86
N LEU A 72 14.53 -0.50 9.84
CA LEU A 72 15.35 -1.07 8.78
C LEU A 72 16.82 -0.76 9.01
N THR A 73 17.70 -1.69 8.65
CA THR A 73 19.14 -1.43 8.56
C THR A 73 19.55 -1.45 7.09
N ARG A 74 20.08 -0.34 6.57
CA ARG A 74 20.55 -0.28 5.17
C ARG A 74 21.73 -1.23 4.98
N ILE A 75 21.73 -1.96 3.87
CA ILE A 75 22.85 -2.78 3.43
C ILE A 75 23.72 -1.89 2.55
N GLU A 76 24.94 -1.63 3.01
CA GLU A 76 25.92 -0.80 2.31
C GLU A 76 26.65 -1.60 1.22
N ASP A 77 27.32 -0.88 0.30
CA ASP A 77 28.17 -1.45 -0.75
C ASP A 77 27.49 -2.47 -1.69
N THR A 78 26.19 -2.27 -1.97
CA THR A 78 25.45 -3.13 -2.90
C THR A 78 25.88 -2.89 -4.35
N PRO A 79 26.03 -3.94 -5.17
CA PRO A 79 26.51 -3.83 -6.56
C PRO A 79 25.55 -3.13 -7.53
N ASN A 80 24.31 -2.82 -7.11
CA ASN A 80 23.29 -2.20 -7.95
C ASN A 80 23.04 -0.74 -7.53
N PRO A 81 23.43 0.27 -8.33
CA PRO A 81 23.23 1.67 -7.98
C PRO A 81 21.76 2.14 -8.06
N PHE A 82 20.87 1.35 -8.66
CA PHE A 82 19.45 1.68 -8.83
C PHE A 82 18.53 0.92 -7.85
N MET A 83 19.12 0.21 -6.89
CA MET A 83 18.41 -0.57 -5.91
C MET A 83 19.02 -0.33 -4.54
N HIS A 84 18.17 -0.07 -3.55
CA HIS A 84 18.60 0.08 -2.17
C HIS A 84 18.08 -1.09 -1.35
N GLU A 85 18.97 -1.77 -0.66
CA GLU A 85 18.64 -2.95 0.13
C GLU A 85 18.66 -2.67 1.61
N TYR A 86 17.80 -3.37 2.32
CA TYR A 86 17.59 -3.20 3.75
C TYR A 86 17.38 -4.55 4.43
N GLN A 87 18.03 -4.72 5.56
CA GLN A 87 17.79 -5.78 6.52
C GLN A 87 16.62 -5.40 7.44
N LEU A 88 15.67 -6.31 7.60
CA LEU A 88 14.57 -6.20 8.56
C LEU A 88 15.05 -6.57 9.97
N ALA A 89 14.46 -5.96 11.00
CA ALA A 89 14.76 -6.29 12.40
C ALA A 89 14.52 -7.78 12.74
N ALA A 90 13.53 -8.40 12.10
CA ALA A 90 13.25 -9.83 12.18
C ALA A 90 12.76 -10.37 10.83
N PRO A 91 12.94 -11.69 10.54
CA PRO A 91 12.42 -12.26 9.30
C PRO A 91 10.90 -12.21 9.23
N ILE A 92 10.37 -11.93 8.04
CA ILE A 92 8.95 -11.91 7.72
C ILE A 92 8.58 -13.11 6.84
N ASP A 93 7.34 -13.58 6.98
CA ASP A 93 6.72 -14.51 6.04
C ASP A 93 5.80 -13.72 5.11
N VAL A 94 6.11 -13.71 3.81
CA VAL A 94 5.43 -12.86 2.83
C VAL A 94 5.29 -13.60 1.51
N LEU A 95 4.09 -13.54 0.92
CA LEU A 95 3.75 -14.19 -0.35
C LEU A 95 4.00 -15.72 -0.41
N GLY A 96 4.27 -16.35 0.75
CA GLY A 96 4.59 -17.78 0.86
C GLY A 96 6.08 -18.09 1.02
N TRP A 97 6.93 -17.08 1.17
CA TRP A 97 8.36 -17.24 1.44
C TRP A 97 8.77 -16.48 2.69
N ARG A 98 9.84 -16.95 3.33
CA ARG A 98 10.48 -16.28 4.45
C ARG A 98 11.69 -15.49 3.97
N THR A 99 11.80 -14.23 4.36
CA THR A 99 12.99 -13.42 4.11
C THR A 99 13.25 -12.44 5.26
N GLN A 100 14.45 -11.91 5.33
CA GLN A 100 14.81 -10.79 6.20
C GLN A 100 15.39 -9.61 5.41
N ARG A 101 15.35 -9.68 4.08
CA ARG A 101 15.88 -8.64 3.19
C ARG A 101 14.78 -8.10 2.29
N VAL A 102 14.73 -6.78 2.19
CA VAL A 102 13.89 -6.08 1.22
C VAL A 102 14.73 -5.12 0.40
N ALA A 103 14.27 -4.83 -0.80
CA ALA A 103 14.88 -3.89 -1.72
C ALA A 103 13.84 -2.88 -2.19
N LEU A 104 14.24 -1.62 -2.30
CA LEU A 104 13.49 -0.59 -3.01
C LEU A 104 14.10 -0.42 -4.41
N ALA A 105 13.29 -0.63 -5.45
CA ALA A 105 13.69 -0.43 -6.84
C ALA A 105 12.47 -0.06 -7.70
N SER A 106 12.63 0.90 -8.62
CA SER A 106 11.61 1.25 -9.62
C SER A 106 10.19 1.52 -9.06
N GLY A 107 10.10 2.06 -7.84
CA GLY A 107 8.82 2.32 -7.17
C GLY A 107 8.14 1.08 -6.58
N ALA A 108 8.92 0.02 -6.35
CA ALA A 108 8.47 -1.20 -5.72
C ALA A 108 9.25 -1.49 -4.44
N LEU A 109 8.54 -1.99 -3.41
CA LEU A 109 9.16 -2.64 -2.27
C LEU A 109 9.12 -4.16 -2.50
N LEU A 110 10.30 -4.77 -2.53
CA LEU A 110 10.53 -6.13 -2.99
C LEU A 110 11.18 -6.95 -1.88
N ALA A 111 10.62 -8.09 -1.53
CA ALA A 111 11.35 -9.13 -0.81
C ALA A 111 12.48 -9.68 -1.68
N VAL A 112 13.67 -9.83 -1.10
CA VAL A 112 14.80 -10.52 -1.71
C VAL A 112 14.77 -11.98 -1.26
N LEU A 113 14.58 -12.90 -2.20
CA LEU A 113 14.46 -14.33 -1.92
C LEU A 113 15.70 -15.09 -2.41
N ASP A 114 16.26 -15.91 -1.53
CA ASP A 114 17.38 -16.78 -1.84
C ASP A 114 16.89 -18.14 -2.33
N GLN A 115 17.60 -18.70 -3.32
CA GLN A 115 17.45 -20.11 -3.75
C GLN A 115 16.04 -20.50 -4.24
N VAL A 116 15.27 -19.54 -4.78
CA VAL A 116 13.96 -19.81 -5.41
C VAL A 116 14.03 -19.59 -6.92
N LYS A 117 13.25 -20.36 -7.68
CA LYS A 117 13.10 -20.12 -9.12
C LYS A 117 12.03 -19.05 -9.34
N PRO A 118 12.28 -18.02 -10.17
CA PRO A 118 11.30 -16.95 -10.39
C PRO A 118 10.01 -17.46 -11.05
N GLN A 119 10.07 -18.58 -11.78
CA GLN A 119 8.90 -19.24 -12.36
C GLN A 119 7.96 -19.80 -11.28
N ASP A 120 8.52 -20.42 -10.24
CA ASP A 120 7.73 -20.97 -9.12
C ASP A 120 7.06 -19.81 -8.35
N VAL A 121 7.77 -18.69 -8.23
CA VAL A 121 7.24 -17.46 -7.61
C VAL A 121 6.08 -16.90 -8.42
N ALA A 122 6.27 -16.69 -9.72
CA ALA A 122 5.24 -16.18 -10.62
C ALA A 122 4.01 -17.10 -10.68
N GLN A 123 4.22 -18.41 -10.77
CA GLN A 123 3.13 -19.39 -10.78
C GLN A 123 2.29 -19.29 -9.50
N ARG A 124 2.93 -19.20 -8.32
CA ARG A 124 2.22 -19.06 -7.05
C ARG A 124 1.43 -17.75 -6.98
N LEU A 125 1.92 -16.69 -7.60
CA LEU A 125 1.24 -15.40 -7.67
C LEU A 125 0.19 -15.31 -8.80
N GLY A 126 0.02 -16.36 -9.59
CA GLY A 126 -0.91 -16.41 -10.72
C GLY A 126 -0.52 -15.46 -11.85
N ILE A 127 0.78 -15.29 -12.12
CA ILE A 127 1.27 -14.44 -13.20
C ILE A 127 1.51 -15.31 -14.44
N GLU A 128 0.68 -15.13 -15.47
CA GLU A 128 0.64 -16.01 -16.65
C GLU A 128 1.66 -15.62 -17.74
N GLU A 129 1.97 -14.33 -17.88
CA GLU A 129 2.84 -13.81 -18.94
C GLU A 129 4.12 -13.21 -18.36
N ALA A 130 5.19 -14.00 -18.33
CA ALA A 130 6.53 -13.53 -17.98
C ALA A 130 7.27 -13.06 -19.24
N LEU A 131 7.78 -11.84 -19.19
CA LEU A 131 8.80 -11.37 -20.13
C LEU A 131 10.13 -12.02 -19.76
N ARG A 132 10.81 -12.56 -20.77
CA ARG A 132 12.19 -13.06 -20.66
C ARG A 132 12.99 -12.45 -21.78
N ASP A 133 14.15 -11.90 -21.47
CA ASP A 133 15.12 -11.52 -22.50
C ASP A 133 16.19 -12.61 -22.68
N ASP A 134 17.01 -12.44 -23.71
CA ASP A 134 18.11 -13.34 -24.04
C ASP A 134 19.24 -13.31 -22.98
N ASP A 135 19.22 -12.32 -22.08
CA ASP A 135 20.19 -12.11 -21.00
C ASP A 135 19.77 -12.79 -19.68
N PHE A 136 18.80 -13.70 -19.72
CA PHE A 136 18.26 -14.44 -18.57
C PHE A 136 17.58 -13.55 -17.52
N LYS A 137 17.20 -12.33 -17.87
CA LYS A 137 16.35 -11.49 -17.01
C LYS A 137 14.94 -12.04 -17.04
N TYR A 138 14.45 -12.44 -15.88
CA TYR A 138 13.05 -12.80 -15.70
C TYR A 138 12.30 -11.56 -15.22
N MET A 139 11.17 -11.25 -15.83
CA MET A 139 10.25 -10.23 -15.33
C MET A 139 8.81 -10.71 -15.54
N ALA A 140 8.02 -10.73 -14.48
CA ALA A 140 6.62 -11.09 -14.54
C ALA A 140 5.83 -10.14 -13.64
N MET A 141 4.68 -9.67 -14.11
CA MET A 141 3.84 -8.76 -13.34
C MET A 141 2.36 -9.13 -13.47
N ARG A 142 1.60 -8.90 -12.40
CA ARG A 142 0.13 -8.98 -12.43
C ARG A 142 -0.45 -7.80 -11.68
N VAL A 143 -1.40 -7.12 -12.31
CA VAL A 143 -2.17 -6.05 -11.67
C VAL A 143 -2.95 -6.63 -10.49
N ALA A 144 -2.71 -6.06 -9.30
CA ALA A 144 -3.43 -6.36 -8.08
C ALA A 144 -4.60 -5.39 -7.89
N HIS A 145 -4.41 -4.13 -8.24
CA HIS A 145 -5.42 -3.09 -8.17
C HIS A 145 -5.22 -2.06 -9.28
N HIS A 146 -6.32 -1.59 -9.88
CA HIS A 146 -6.32 -0.56 -10.90
C HIS A 146 -7.53 0.35 -10.72
N THR A 147 -7.28 1.65 -10.58
CA THR A 147 -8.32 2.67 -10.58
C THR A 147 -8.00 3.78 -11.57
N GLN A 148 -9.07 4.36 -12.09
CA GLN A 148 -9.03 5.56 -12.90
C GLN A 148 -10.03 6.56 -12.31
N GLU A 149 -9.53 7.72 -11.92
CA GLU A 149 -10.31 8.74 -11.22
C GLU A 149 -10.12 10.09 -11.89
N LYS A 150 -11.22 10.78 -12.20
CA LYS A 150 -11.16 12.10 -12.80
C LYS A 150 -10.95 13.17 -11.72
N VAL A 151 -9.86 13.92 -11.83
CA VAL A 151 -9.51 15.03 -10.93
C VAL A 151 -9.30 16.29 -11.76
N GLY A 152 -10.30 17.18 -11.73
CA GLY A 152 -10.31 18.38 -12.57
C GLY A 152 -10.34 18.03 -14.06
N SER A 153 -9.34 18.51 -14.79
CA SER A 153 -9.16 18.23 -16.23
C SER A 153 -8.36 16.96 -16.51
N SER A 154 -7.81 16.30 -15.49
CA SER A 154 -6.93 15.14 -15.64
C SER A 154 -7.58 13.87 -15.10
N THR A 155 -7.08 12.72 -15.56
CA THR A 155 -7.41 11.40 -15.03
C THR A 155 -6.20 10.85 -14.29
N LEU A 156 -6.35 10.60 -12.99
CA LEU A 156 -5.40 9.82 -12.21
C LEU A 156 -5.58 8.34 -12.54
N ASN A 157 -4.51 7.70 -12.98
CA ASN A 157 -4.46 6.27 -13.26
C ASN A 157 -3.51 5.60 -12.27
N THR A 158 -4.08 4.88 -11.32
CA THR A 158 -3.36 4.16 -10.27
C THR A 158 -3.28 2.69 -10.62
N VAL A 159 -2.07 2.15 -10.71
CA VAL A 159 -1.82 0.72 -10.95
C VAL A 159 -0.92 0.20 -9.84
N ILE A 160 -1.44 -0.75 -9.07
CA ILE A 160 -0.68 -1.50 -8.06
C ILE A 160 -0.51 -2.91 -8.59
N SER A 161 0.73 -3.37 -8.70
CA SER A 161 1.05 -4.65 -9.35
C SER A 161 1.95 -5.50 -8.47
N HIS A 162 1.68 -6.79 -8.43
CA HIS A 162 2.69 -7.74 -8.01
C HIS A 162 3.78 -7.80 -9.09
N GLU A 163 5.04 -7.78 -8.68
CA GLU A 163 6.20 -7.90 -9.56
C GLU A 163 7.09 -9.06 -9.09
N VAL A 164 7.61 -9.83 -10.04
CA VAL A 164 8.64 -10.86 -9.85
C VAL A 164 9.75 -10.57 -10.84
N SER A 165 10.98 -10.45 -10.38
CA SER A 165 12.11 -10.22 -11.28
C SER A 165 13.42 -10.82 -10.80
N THR A 166 14.37 -10.94 -11.73
CA THR A 166 15.79 -11.18 -11.45
C THR A 166 16.61 -9.99 -11.92
N VAL A 167 17.81 -9.83 -11.33
CA VAL A 167 18.77 -8.81 -11.73
C VAL A 167 20.18 -9.39 -11.70
N ILE A 168 21.00 -9.02 -12.69
CA ILE A 168 22.35 -9.56 -12.88
C ILE A 168 23.28 -9.35 -11.67
N THR A 169 23.03 -8.29 -10.90
CA THR A 169 23.80 -7.94 -9.69
C THR A 169 23.47 -8.83 -8.49
N HIS A 170 22.43 -9.66 -8.58
CA HIS A 170 21.93 -10.54 -7.52
C HIS A 170 21.74 -11.97 -8.06
N PRO A 171 22.83 -12.62 -8.51
CA PRO A 171 22.74 -13.93 -9.15
C PRO A 171 22.15 -14.97 -8.20
N GLY A 172 21.16 -15.73 -8.69
CA GLY A 172 20.49 -16.78 -7.91
C GLY A 172 19.44 -16.27 -6.92
N GLN A 173 19.20 -14.96 -6.85
CA GLN A 173 18.15 -14.36 -6.03
C GLN A 173 16.97 -13.92 -6.91
N VAL A 174 15.79 -13.91 -6.31
CA VAL A 174 14.55 -13.41 -6.93
C VAL A 174 14.04 -12.23 -6.11
N LEU A 175 13.66 -11.16 -6.80
CA LEU A 175 12.98 -10.02 -6.24
C LEU A 175 11.47 -10.21 -6.43
N VAL A 176 10.70 -10.14 -5.36
CA VAL A 176 9.24 -10.24 -5.44
C VAL A 176 8.57 -9.25 -4.51
N GLY A 177 7.57 -8.55 -5.00
CA GLY A 177 6.81 -7.65 -4.14
C GLY A 177 5.77 -6.86 -4.89
N CYS A 178 5.65 -5.58 -4.52
CA CYS A 178 4.59 -4.73 -5.01
C CYS A 178 5.13 -3.40 -5.54
N SER A 179 4.68 -3.00 -6.73
CA SER A 179 4.88 -1.66 -7.26
C SER A 179 3.62 -0.82 -7.16
N TYR A 180 3.83 0.49 -6.95
CA TYR A 180 2.79 1.48 -6.73
C TYR A 180 2.98 2.61 -7.73
N ARG A 181 2.20 2.62 -8.80
CA ARG A 181 2.36 3.58 -9.90
C ARG A 181 1.14 4.46 -10.03
N VAL A 182 1.37 5.76 -10.15
CA VAL A 182 0.33 6.74 -10.48
C VAL A 182 0.81 7.56 -11.66
N ASN A 183 -0.01 7.61 -12.69
CA ASN A 183 0.18 8.46 -13.85
C ASN A 183 -1.04 9.37 -14.03
N THR A 184 -0.84 10.50 -14.70
CA THR A 184 -1.92 11.42 -15.04
C THR A 184 -2.08 11.51 -16.56
N TYR A 185 -3.31 11.41 -17.07
CA TYR A 185 -3.64 11.58 -18.48
C TYR A 185 -4.68 12.67 -18.70
#